data_AF-Q9RSG6-F1
#
_entry.id   AF-Q9RSG6-F1
#
_cell.length_a   1.000
_cell.length_b   1.000
_cell.length_c   1.000
_cell.angle_alpha   90.00
_cell.angle_beta   90.00
_cell.angle_gamma   90.00
#
_symmetry.space_group_name_H-M   'P 1'
#
loop_
_entity.id
_entity.type
_entity.pdbx_description
1 polymer ?
#
loop_
_entity_poly.entity_id
_entity_poly.type
_entity_poly.pdbx_seq_one_letter_code
_entity_poly.pdbx_strand_id
1 'polypeptide(L)' 'MASELVTLPVAPAEDVLTRLLAGETLATLTTHRGRDAAGRKRVQITVSHPDPEVVAGARQALLRRCQAERVRAFVV' A
#
# COMPACT_ATOMS: atom_id res chain seq x y z
N MET A 1 -4.27 -15.72 -9.58
CA MET A 1 -3.44 -14.90 -8.67
C MET A 1 -4.30 -13.73 -8.23
N ALA A 2 -4.52 -13.57 -6.93
CA ALA A 2 -5.34 -12.49 -6.39
C ALA A 2 -4.49 -11.22 -6.19
N SER A 3 -5.09 -10.06 -6.41
CA SER A 3 -4.41 -8.78 -6.22
C SER A 3 -5.38 -7.69 -5.80
N GLU A 4 -4.94 -6.83 -4.91
CA GLU A 4 -5.67 -5.64 -4.48
C GLU A 4 -4.78 -4.40 -4.53
N LEU A 5 -5.40 -3.24 -4.74
CA LEU A 5 -4.71 -1.97 -4.87
C LEU A 5 -4.95 -1.11 -3.64
N VAL A 6 -3.87 -0.67 -3.00
CA VAL A 6 -3.90 0.32 -1.92
C VAL A 6 -3.32 1.63 -2.45
N THR A 7 -4.12 2.69 -2.44
CA THR A 7 -3.72 4.02 -2.92
C THR A 7 -3.42 4.95 -1.73
N LEU A 8 -2.26 5.60 -1.80
CA LEU A 8 -1.83 6.69 -0.93
C LEU A 8 -1.96 7.99 -1.73
N PRO A 9 -3.03 8.79 -1.50
CA PRO A 9 -3.34 9.96 -2.33
C PRO A 9 -2.30 11.08 -2.19
N VAL A 10 -1.54 11.08 -1.10
CA VAL A 10 -0.38 11.94 -0.91
C VAL A 10 0.82 11.02 -0.76
N ALA A 11 1.82 11.18 -1.63
CA ALA A 11 3.06 10.42 -1.52
C ALA A 11 3.71 10.70 -0.15
N PRO A 12 3.87 9.67 0.72
CA PRO A 12 4.55 9.85 1.99
C PRO A 12 6.04 10.11 1.76
N ALA A 13 6.74 10.58 2.79
CA ALA A 13 8.19 10.64 2.79
C ALA A 13 8.79 9.24 2.58
N GLU A 14 9.99 9.18 2.01
CA GLU A 14 10.61 7.92 1.57
C GLU A 14 10.94 6.98 2.75
N ASP A 15 11.32 7.55 3.89
CA ASP A 15 11.54 6.83 5.14
C ASP A 15 10.24 6.20 5.66
N VAL A 16 9.12 6.93 5.60
CA VAL A 16 7.79 6.43 5.97
C VAL A 16 7.38 5.30 5.02
N LEU A 17 7.55 5.47 3.70
CA LEU A 17 7.24 4.43 2.73
C LEU A 17 8.05 3.15 2.99
N THR A 18 9.33 3.30 3.34
CA THR A 18 10.20 2.17 3.70
C THR A 18 9.67 1.43 4.93
N ARG A 19 9.27 2.15 5.99
CA ARG A 19 8.66 1.54 7.19
C ARG A 19 7.34 0.84 6.89
N LEU A 20 6.51 1.42 6.01
CA LEU A 20 5.26 0.80 5.58
C LEU A 20 5.49 -0.52 4.86
N LEU A 21 6.54 -0.63 4.03
CA LEU A 21 6.85 -1.84 3.28
C LEU A 21 7.64 -2.89 4.08
N ALA A 22 8.34 -2.49 5.15
CA ALA A 22 9.21 -3.37 5.93
C ALA A 22 8.49 -4.41 6.79
N GLY A 23 7.18 -4.25 7.05
CA GLY A 23 6.45 -5.19 7.89
C GLY A 23 6.21 -6.53 7.20
N GLU A 24 6.40 -7.60 7.97
CA GLU A 24 6.34 -9.00 7.54
C GLU A 24 4.98 -9.36 6.93
N THR A 25 5.02 -9.93 5.73
CA THR A 25 3.84 -10.44 5.03
C THR A 25 4.23 -11.51 4.03
N LEU A 26 3.34 -12.48 3.82
CA LEU A 26 3.50 -13.49 2.77
C LEU A 26 3.10 -12.96 1.39
N ALA A 27 2.40 -11.82 1.32
CA ALA A 27 2.01 -11.20 0.06
C ALA A 27 3.18 -10.42 -0.56
N THR A 28 3.25 -10.40 -1.88
CA THR A 28 4.16 -9.52 -2.60
C THR A 28 3.58 -8.11 -2.65
N LEU A 29 4.38 -7.13 -2.21
CA LEU A 29 4.04 -5.71 -2.26
C LEU A 29 4.82 -5.02 -3.40
N THR A 30 4.12 -4.51 -4.40
CA THR A 30 4.74 -3.75 -5.49
C THR A 30 4.31 -2.29 -5.42
N THR A 31 5.27 -1.36 -5.44
CA THR A 31 4.97 0.07 -5.39
C THR A 31 5.05 0.72 -6.75
N HIS A 32 4.08 1.57 -7.04
CA HIS A 32 4.02 2.40 -8.23
C HIS A 32 3.86 3.85 -7.81
N ARG A 33 4.85 4.68 -8.15
CA ARG A 33 4.80 6.13 -7.95
C ARG A 33 4.15 6.76 -9.17
N GLY A 34 3.20 7.67 -8.95
CA GLY A 34 2.49 8.33 -10.04
C GLY A 34 2.00 9.71 -9.66
N ARG A 35 1.16 10.29 -10.53
CA ARG A 35 0.41 11.52 -10.23
C ARG A 35 -1.08 11.25 -10.32
N ASP A 36 -1.87 11.96 -9.53
CA ASP A 36 -3.33 12.00 -9.70
C ASP A 36 -3.73 12.93 -10.86
N ALA A 37 -5.02 13.01 -11.15
CA ALA A 37 -5.55 13.88 -12.21
C ALA A 37 -5.31 15.38 -11.95
N ALA A 38 -5.03 15.77 -10.69
CA ALA A 38 -4.68 17.13 -10.30
C ALA A 38 -3.15 17.38 -10.32
N GLY A 39 -2.36 16.42 -10.82
CA GLY A 39 -0.89 16.51 -10.90
C GLY A 39 -0.16 16.27 -9.57
N ARG A 40 -0.86 15.89 -8.50
CA ARG A 40 -0.26 15.64 -7.18
C ARG A 40 0.40 14.27 -7.15
N LYS A 41 1.56 14.17 -6.49
CA LYS A 41 2.28 12.90 -6.32
C LYS A 41 1.44 11.93 -5.48
N ARG A 42 1.24 10.73 -6.00
CA ARG A 42 0.57 9.61 -5.31
C ARG A 42 1.45 8.36 -5.35
N VAL A 43 1.20 7.45 -4.42
CA VAL A 43 1.79 6.11 -4.43
C VAL A 43 0.67 5.10 -4.46
N GLN A 44 0.79 4.09 -5.31
CA GLN A 44 -0.07 2.91 -5.31
C GLN A 44 0.76 1.72 -4.89
N ILE A 45 0.17 0.84 -4.09
CA ILE A 45 0.78 -0.39 -3.62
C ILE A 45 -0.14 -1.53 -4.05
N THR A 46 0.38 -2.39 -4.91
CA THR A 46 -0.29 -3.63 -5.31
C THR A 46 0.08 -4.69 -4.28
N VAL A 47 -0.91 -5.28 -3.64
CA VAL A 47 -0.77 -6.44 -2.75
C VAL A 47 -1.19 -7.66 -3.54
N SER A 48 -0.29 -8.64 -3.72
CA SER A 48 -0.58 -9.82 -4.55
C SER A 48 -0.12 -11.12 -3.91
N HIS A 49 -0.96 -12.15 -4.03
CA HIS A 49 -0.67 -13.50 -3.56
C HIS A 49 -1.61 -14.51 -4.26
N PRO A 50 -1.23 -15.79 -4.42
CA PRO A 50 -2.15 -16.81 -4.96
C PRO A 50 -3.40 -17.02 -4.10
N ASP A 51 -3.24 -16.93 -2.78
CA ASP A 51 -4.33 -17.03 -1.79
C ASP A 51 -4.94 -15.65 -1.50
N PRO A 52 -6.25 -15.45 -1.77
CA PRO A 52 -6.94 -14.19 -1.50
C PRO A 52 -7.03 -13.82 -0.01
N GLU A 53 -7.04 -14.80 0.91
CA GLU A 53 -7.08 -14.52 2.35
C GLU A 53 -5.77 -13.87 2.82
N VAL A 54 -4.64 -14.32 2.26
CA VAL A 54 -3.34 -13.70 2.49
C VAL A 54 -3.30 -12.27 1.95
N VAL A 55 -3.91 -12.00 0.78
CA VAL A 55 -4.04 -10.64 0.25
C VAL A 55 -4.86 -9.76 1.20
N ALA A 56 -6.02 -10.23 1.64
CA ALA A 56 -6.90 -9.49 2.54
C ALA A 56 -6.21 -9.17 3.89
N GLY A 57 -5.50 -10.14 4.46
CA GLY A 57 -4.72 -9.97 5.68
C GLY A 57 -3.56 -8.99 5.50
N ALA A 58 -2.80 -9.12 4.42
CA ALA A 58 -1.70 -8.22 4.08
C ALA A 58 -2.18 -6.78 3.83
N ARG A 59 -3.27 -6.61 3.08
CA ARG A 59 -3.95 -5.33 2.86
C ARG A 59 -4.33 -4.70 4.20
N GLN A 60 -5.00 -5.45 5.08
CA GLN A 60 -5.43 -4.91 6.37
C GLN A 60 -4.25 -4.53 7.26
N ALA A 61 -3.19 -5.35 7.30
CA ALA A 61 -1.96 -5.02 8.01
C ALA A 61 -1.26 -3.78 7.45
N LEU A 62 -1.27 -3.59 6.12
CA LEU A 62 -0.76 -2.39 5.47
C LEU A 62 -1.58 -1.15 5.86
N LEU A 63 -2.91 -1.23 5.83
CA LEU A 63 -3.78 -0.11 6.24
C LEU A 63 -3.56 0.29 7.70
N ARG A 64 -3.38 -0.68 8.62
CA ARG A 64 -3.07 -0.40 10.02
C ARG A 64 -1.73 0.31 10.18
N ARG A 65 -0.70 -0.10 9.42
CA ARG A 65 0.60 0.60 9.39
C ARG A 65 0.47 2.02 8.86
N CYS A 66 -0.29 2.22 7.77
CA CYS A 66 -0.59 3.56 7.26
C CYS A 66 -1.26 4.44 8.32
N GLN A 67 -2.22 3.90 9.07
CA GLN A 67 -2.87 4.61 10.16
C GLN A 67 -1.90 4.98 11.28
N ALA A 68 -1.02 4.07 11.69
CA ALA A 68 0.01 4.31 12.72
C ALA A 68 0.99 5.43 12.31
N GLU A 69 1.36 5.48 11.03
CA GLU A 69 2.22 6.52 10.45
C GLU A 69 1.44 7.80 10.05
N ARG A 70 0.14 7.89 10.36
CA ARG A 70 -0.77 8.99 9.97
C ARG A 70 -0.81 9.25 8.45
N VAL A 71 -0.56 8.22 7.65
CA VAL A 71 -0.66 8.24 6.20
C VAL A 71 -2.08 7.86 5.80
N ARG A 72 -2.73 8.72 5.02
CA ARG A 72 -4.05 8.40 4.43
C ARG A 72 -3.85 7.31 3.38
N ALA A 73 -4.67 6.27 3.42
CA ALA A 73 -4.69 5.20 2.43
C ALA A 73 -6.12 4.70 2.23
N PHE A 74 -6.43 4.22 1.03
CA PHE A 74 -7.71 3.57 0.72
C PHE A 74 -7.51 2.45 -0.31
N VAL A 75 -8.46 1.53 -0.36
CA VAL A 75 -8.44 0.35 -1.25
C VAL A 75 -9.24 0.68 -2.50
N VAL A 76 -8.79 0.20 -3.66
CA VAL A 76 -9.42 0.35 -4.98
C VAL A 76 -9.67 -1.00 -5.60
#